data_AF-A0AAQ3KT66-F1
#
_entry.id   AF-A0AAQ3KT66-F1
#
_cell.length_a   1.000
_cell.length_b   1.000
_cell.length_c   1.000
_cell.angle_alpha   90.00
_cell.angle_beta   90.00
_cell.angle_gamma   90.00
#
_symmetry.space_group_name_H-M   'P 1'
#
loop_
_entity.id
_entity.type
_entity.pdbx_description
1 polymer ?
#
loop_
_entity_poly.entity_id
_entity_poly.type
_entity_poly.pdbx_seq_one_letter_code
_entity_poly.pdbx_strand_id
1 'polypeptide(L)'
;MITPRNFPTHSFPPRKVELFKSLESWAEDNVLSRLKPVKKCWQLQDFFPDPSSEGFYEQVRELCARFKELPDDYLVCLVGDMITEEALPTHQTFFITFNGIRDETGASATSWAT
;
A
#
# COMPACT_ATOMS: atom_id res chain seq x y z
N MET A 1 31.72 12.66 -2.84
CA MET A 1 31.55 11.20 -2.92
C MET A 1 30.77 10.76 -1.70
N ILE A 2 29.59 10.17 -1.86
CA ILE A 2 28.82 9.57 -0.76
C ILE A 2 29.37 8.16 -0.59
N THR A 3 29.97 7.86 0.57
CA THR A 3 30.36 6.49 0.92
C THR A 3 29.12 5.61 1.02
N PRO A 4 29.07 4.44 0.35
CA PRO A 4 27.93 3.54 0.46
C PRO A 4 27.81 3.05 1.90
N ARG A 5 26.61 3.19 2.48
CA ARG A 5 26.30 2.57 3.77
C ARG A 5 26.23 1.06 3.55
N ASN A 6 27.08 0.30 4.25
CA ASN A 6 26.95 -1.16 4.32
C ASN A 6 25.75 -1.51 5.20
N PHE A 7 24.66 -1.96 4.56
CA PHE A 7 23.50 -2.49 5.27
C PHE A 7 23.61 -4.02 5.37
N PRO A 8 23.54 -4.61 6.58
CA PRO A 8 23.49 -6.06 6.72
C PRO A 8 22.16 -6.58 6.16
N THR A 9 22.23 -7.46 5.16
CA THR A 9 21.06 -7.94 4.40
C THR A 9 20.34 -9.13 5.06
N HIS A 10 20.97 -9.83 6.02
CA HIS A 10 20.42 -11.04 6.64
C HIS A 10 20.76 -11.15 8.13
N SER A 11 20.27 -10.21 8.94
CA SER A 11 20.46 -10.26 10.41
C SER A 11 19.56 -11.28 11.12
N PHE A 12 18.57 -11.85 10.42
CA PHE A 12 17.59 -12.76 11.00
C PHE A 12 18.07 -14.23 10.94
N PRO A 13 18.27 -14.91 12.09
CA PRO A 13 18.77 -16.29 12.10
C PRO A 13 17.83 -17.27 11.39
N PRO A 14 18.33 -18.20 10.56
CA PRO A 14 17.50 -19.15 9.80
C PRO A 14 16.53 -19.96 10.68
N ARG A 15 16.96 -20.35 11.89
CA ARG A 15 16.10 -21.10 12.84
C ARG A 15 14.84 -20.34 13.25
N LYS A 16 14.84 -19.01 13.21
CA LYS A 16 13.67 -18.20 13.56
C LYS A 16 12.64 -18.12 12.42
N VAL A 17 12.97 -18.54 11.20
CA VAL A 17 12.02 -18.60 10.07
C VAL A 17 10.90 -19.61 10.35
N GLU A 18 11.22 -20.73 11.01
CA GLU A 18 10.22 -21.76 11.39
C GLU A 18 9.12 -21.21 12.32
N LEU A 19 9.42 -20.16 13.08
CA LEU A 19 8.42 -19.50 13.93
C LEU A 19 7.26 -18.94 13.09
N PHE A 20 7.55 -18.27 11.97
CA PHE A 20 6.51 -17.71 11.11
C PHE A 20 5.65 -18.79 10.47
N LYS A 21 6.23 -19.93 10.13
CA LYS A 21 5.46 -21.11 9.68
C LYS A 21 4.51 -21.60 10.78
N SER A 22 4.98 -21.67 12.03
CA SER A 22 4.14 -22.09 13.16
C SER A 22 3.01 -21.10 13.51
N LEU A 23 3.14 -19.84 13.09
CA LEU A 23 2.18 -18.77 13.35
C LEU A 23 1.16 -18.56 12.23
N GLU A 24 1.16 -19.39 11.18
CA GLU A 24 0.31 -19.20 10.01
C GLU A 24 -1.19 -19.20 10.35
N SER A 25 -1.69 -20.22 11.06
CA SER A 25 -3.09 -20.25 11.51
C SER A 25 -3.44 -19.09 12.44
N TRP A 26 -2.50 -18.67 13.30
CA TRP A 26 -2.70 -17.50 14.14
C TRP A 26 -2.83 -16.22 13.30
N ALA A 27 -2.03 -16.08 12.24
CA ALA A 27 -2.09 -14.94 11.33
C ALA A 27 -3.40 -14.91 10.55
N GLU A 28 -3.89 -16.06 10.10
CA GLU A 28 -5.20 -16.18 9.46
C GLU A 28 -6.31 -15.63 10.37
N ASP A 29 -6.36 -16.08 11.63
CA ASP A 29 -7.42 -15.70 12.55
C ASP A 29 -7.30 -14.25 13.06
N ASN A 30 -6.09 -13.71 13.21
CA ASN A 30 -5.85 -12.45 13.94
C ASN A 30 -5.32 -11.29 13.09
N VAL A 31 -4.71 -11.59 11.93
CA VAL A 31 -4.16 -10.59 11.00
C VAL A 31 -5.08 -10.47 9.80
N LEU A 32 -5.39 -11.56 9.09
CA LEU A 32 -6.23 -11.51 7.89
C LEU A 32 -7.67 -11.10 8.20
N SER A 33 -8.18 -11.40 9.39
CA SER A 33 -9.49 -10.94 9.87
C SER A 33 -9.64 -9.41 9.93
N ARG A 34 -8.54 -8.65 9.86
CA ARG A 34 -8.54 -7.18 9.82
C ARG A 34 -8.71 -6.63 8.42
N LEU A 35 -8.45 -7.45 7.38
CA LEU A 35 -8.64 -7.04 6.00
C LEU A 35 -10.13 -6.93 5.70
N LYS A 36 -10.53 -5.79 5.12
CA LYS A 36 -11.91 -5.61 4.67
C LYS A 36 -12.11 -6.44 3.38
N PRO A 37 -13.23 -7.18 3.26
CA PRO A 37 -13.57 -7.83 2.01
C PRO A 37 -13.65 -6.79 0.87
N VAL A 38 -13.10 -7.10 -0.30
CA VAL A 38 -13.01 -6.17 -1.45
C VAL A 38 -14.36 -5.52 -1.77
N LYS A 39 -15.46 -6.28 -1.75
CA LYS A 39 -16.82 -5.77 -2.02
C LYS A 39 -17.33 -4.75 -0.99
N LYS A 40 -16.67 -4.62 0.16
CA LYS A 40 -16.97 -3.65 1.22
C LYS A 40 -15.94 -2.52 1.28
N CYS A 41 -14.89 -2.57 0.46
CA CYS A 41 -13.92 -1.48 0.35
C CYS A 41 -14.48 -0.40 -0.57
N TRP A 42 -14.33 0.85 -0.15
CA TRP A 42 -14.52 1.98 -1.05
C TRP A 42 -13.53 1.87 -2.22
N GLN A 43 -13.96 2.32 -3.38
CA GLN A 43 -13.14 2.44 -4.58
C GLN A 43 -12.86 3.91 -4.85
N LEU A 44 -11.78 4.21 -5.57
CA LEU A 44 -11.45 5.59 -5.94
C LEU A 44 -12.67 6.27 -6.58
N GLN A 45 -13.31 5.62 -7.55
CA GLN A 45 -14.46 6.14 -8.27
C GLN A 45 -15.62 6.62 -7.38
N ASP A 46 -15.76 6.11 -6.14
CA ASP A 46 -16.77 6.57 -5.18
C ASP A 46 -16.59 8.05 -4.78
N PHE A 47 -15.38 8.61 -4.97
CA PHE A 47 -15.01 9.98 -4.59
C PHE A 47 -14.63 10.88 -5.78
N PHE A 48 -14.65 10.35 -7.02
CA PHE A 48 -14.29 11.11 -8.21
C PHE A 48 -15.51 11.36 -9.12
N PRO A 49 -15.45 12.40 -9.97
CA PRO A 49 -16.47 12.62 -11.00
C PRO A 49 -16.72 11.36 -11.83
N ASP A 50 -18.00 11.05 -12.07
CA ASP A 50 -18.38 9.86 -12.85
C ASP A 50 -18.19 10.12 -14.34
N PRO A 51 -17.23 9.46 -15.02
CA PRO A 51 -16.97 9.67 -16.44
C PRO A 51 -18.10 9.20 -17.36
N SER A 52 -19.02 8.36 -16.85
CA SER A 52 -20.17 7.87 -17.60
C SER A 52 -21.40 8.77 -17.47
N SER A 53 -21.36 9.76 -16.59
CA SER A 53 -22.45 10.70 -16.35
C SER A 53 -22.46 11.83 -17.39
N GLU A 54 -23.65 12.25 -17.84
CA GLU A 54 -23.80 13.47 -18.66
C GLU A 54 -23.25 14.72 -17.95
N GLY A 55 -23.20 14.70 -16.60
CA GLY A 55 -22.70 15.79 -15.76
C GLY A 55 -21.19 15.78 -15.50
N PHE A 56 -20.42 14.84 -16.08
CA PHE A 56 -18.99 14.66 -15.81
C PHE A 56 -18.19 15.97 -15.86
N TYR A 57 -18.32 16.72 -16.96
CA TYR A 57 -17.57 17.97 -17.15
C TYR A 57 -17.97 19.08 -16.19
N GLU A 58 -19.20 19.08 -15.66
CA GLU A 58 -19.61 20.03 -14.62
C GLU A 58 -18.99 19.65 -13.27
N GLN A 59 -19.05 18.36 -12.91
CA GLN A 59 -18.43 17.84 -11.69
C GLN A 59 -16.91 18.11 -11.67
N VAL A 60 -16.22 17.91 -12.81
CA VAL A 60 -14.79 18.26 -12.95
C VAL A 60 -14.56 19.75 -12.76
N ARG A 61 -15.41 20.61 -13.34
CA ARG A 61 -15.30 22.07 -13.18
C ARG A 61 -15.51 22.50 -11.73
N GLU A 62 -16.49 21.94 -11.04
CA GLU A 62 -16.73 22.21 -9.62
C GLU A 62 -15.55 21.76 -8.75
N LEU A 63 -15.02 20.56 -9.00
CA LEU A 63 -13.83 20.06 -8.31
C LEU A 63 -12.65 21.03 -8.48
N CYS A 64 -12.34 21.41 -9.72
CA CYS A 64 -11.25 22.35 -10.01
C CYS A 64 -11.48 23.74 -9.39
N ALA A 65 -12.73 24.21 -9.32
CA ALA A 65 -13.05 25.49 -8.68
C ALA A 65 -12.71 25.47 -7.18
N ARG A 66 -13.08 24.40 -6.47
CA ARG A 66 -12.75 24.21 -5.05
C ARG A 66 -11.24 24.09 -4.82
N PHE A 67 -10.52 23.40 -5.71
CA PHE A 67 -9.06 23.27 -5.59
C PHE A 67 -8.31 24.60 -5.74
N LYS A 68 -8.86 25.57 -6.48
CA LYS A 68 -8.27 26.92 -6.61
C LYS A 68 -8.32 27.74 -5.32
N GLU A 69 -9.19 27.35 -4.38
CA GLU A 69 -9.32 28.02 -3.09
C GLU A 69 -8.35 27.44 -2.04
N LEU A 70 -7.63 26.35 -2.36
CA LEU A 70 -6.68 25.74 -1.45
C LEU A 70 -5.33 26.48 -1.47
N PRO A 71 -4.70 26.73 -0.30
CA PRO A 71 -3.37 27.33 -0.24
C PRO A 71 -2.29 26.44 -0.86
N ASP A 72 -1.26 27.04 -1.46
CA ASP A 72 -0.13 26.32 -2.05
C ASP A 72 0.58 25.41 -1.03
N ASP A 73 0.75 25.87 0.22
CA ASP A 73 1.36 25.08 1.30
C ASP A 73 0.61 23.76 1.54
N TYR A 74 -0.72 23.79 1.40
CA TYR A 74 -1.55 22.58 1.52
C TYR A 74 -1.33 21.64 0.32
N LEU A 75 -1.26 22.20 -0.89
CA LEU A 75 -1.05 21.43 -2.12
C LEU A 75 0.33 20.78 -2.15
N VAL A 76 1.37 21.44 -1.63
CA VAL A 76 2.72 20.87 -1.51
C VAL A 76 2.70 19.62 -0.63
N CYS A 77 2.07 19.68 0.54
CA CYS A 77 1.93 18.51 1.42
C CYS A 77 1.13 17.40 0.73
N LEU A 78 -0.01 17.73 0.11
CA LEU A 78 -0.86 16.76 -0.57
C LEU A 78 -0.13 16.04 -1.72
N VAL A 79 0.68 16.77 -2.49
CA VAL A 79 1.50 16.18 -3.57
C VAL A 79 2.61 15.31 -2.98
N GLY A 80 3.22 15.72 -1.87
CA GLY A 80 4.20 14.90 -1.15
C GLY A 80 3.62 13.58 -0.65
N ASP A 81 2.42 13.61 -0.10
CA ASP A 81 1.68 12.42 0.34
C ASP A 81 1.38 11.52 -0.88
N MET A 82 0.84 12.08 -1.97
CA MET A 82 0.56 11.33 -3.20
C MET A 82 1.81 10.65 -3.78
N ILE A 83 2.94 11.36 -3.87
CA ILE A 83 4.21 10.79 -4.35
C ILE A 83 4.66 9.62 -3.46
N THR A 84 4.48 9.76 -2.15
CA THR A 84 4.84 8.69 -1.20
C THR A 84 3.92 7.49 -1.39
N GLU A 85 2.60 7.67 -1.49
CA GLU A 85 1.65 6.57 -1.72
C GLU A 85 1.87 5.87 -3.08
N GLU A 86 2.20 6.62 -4.14
CA GLU A 86 2.52 6.05 -5.48
C GLU A 86 3.81 5.22 -5.51
N ALA A 87 4.68 5.36 -4.51
CA ALA A 87 5.86 4.51 -4.34
C ALA A 87 5.52 3.10 -3.82
N LEU A 88 4.24 2.69 -3.84
CA LEU A 88 3.72 1.38 -3.44
C LEU A 88 4.55 0.17 -3.92
N PRO A 89 5.07 0.11 -5.17
CA PRO A 89 5.94 -1.00 -5.58
C PRO A 89 7.20 -1.16 -4.70
N THR A 90 7.75 -0.06 -4.21
CA THR A 90 8.91 -0.05 -3.29
C THR A 90 8.49 -0.56 -1.91
N HIS A 91 7.33 -0.12 -1.41
CA HIS A 91 6.77 -0.59 -0.14
C HIS A 91 6.49 -2.09 -0.17
N GLN A 92 5.91 -2.61 -1.26
CA GLN A 92 5.69 -4.05 -1.41
C GLN A 92 7.02 -4.82 -1.47
N THR A 93 8.01 -4.32 -2.21
CA THR A 93 9.36 -4.90 -2.28
C THR A 93 10.01 -5.02 -0.90
N PHE A 94 9.81 -4.02 -0.04
CA PHE A 94 10.28 -4.06 1.34
C PHE A 94 9.69 -5.26 2.11
N PHE A 95 8.39 -5.52 2.00
CA PHE A 95 7.76 -6.65 2.69
C PHE A 95 8.15 -8.02 2.14
N ILE A 96 8.22 -8.17 0.81
CA ILE A 96 8.61 -9.45 0.18
C ILE A 96 10.11 -9.76 0.30
N THR A 97 10.92 -8.91 0.91
CA THR A 97 12.34 -9.22 1.21
C THR A 97 12.54 -9.69 2.65
N PHE A 98 11.48 -9.75 3.48
CA PHE A 98 11.57 -10.27 4.83
C PHE A 98 11.62 -11.81 4.86
N ASN A 99 12.71 -12.32 5.43
CA ASN A 99 12.88 -13.75 5.68
C ASN A 99 11.75 -14.31 6.57
N GLY A 100 11.00 -15.26 6.03
CA GLY A 100 9.95 -16.01 6.74
C GLY A 100 8.51 -15.59 6.44
N ILE A 101 8.31 -14.43 5.79
CA ILE A 101 6.99 -13.98 5.29
C ILE A 101 7.00 -13.65 3.80
N ARG A 102 8.17 -13.71 3.16
CA ARG A 102 8.35 -13.49 1.72
C ARG A 102 7.46 -14.42 0.89
N ASP A 103 6.79 -13.82 -0.09
CA ASP A 103 6.17 -14.55 -1.18
C ASP A 103 7.25 -14.95 -2.21
N GLU A 104 7.48 -16.26 -2.34
CA GLU A 104 8.45 -16.82 -3.29
C GLU A 104 7.90 -16.97 -4.71
N THR A 105 6.59 -16.91 -4.90
CA THR A 105 5.92 -17.16 -6.18
C THR A 105 5.17 -15.95 -6.74
N GLY A 106 4.96 -14.92 -5.91
CA GLY A 106 4.11 -13.76 -6.23
C GLY A 106 2.60 -14.06 -6.19
N ALA A 107 2.24 -15.21 -5.61
CA ALA A 107 0.86 -15.69 -5.44
C ALA A 107 0.78 -16.85 -4.41
N SER A 108 1.67 -16.87 -3.41
CA SER A 108 1.71 -17.97 -2.44
C SER A 108 0.41 -18.00 -1.62
N ALA A 109 -0.10 -19.20 -1.33
CA ALA A 109 -1.33 -19.37 -0.57
C ALA A 109 -1.15 -19.21 0.96
N THR A 110 0.06 -18.87 1.41
CA THR A 110 0.35 -18.72 2.83
C THR A 110 -0.32 -17.49 3.42
N SER A 111 -0.71 -17.52 4.69
CA SER A 111 -1.34 -16.37 5.37
C SER A 111 -0.46 -15.12 5.43
N TRP A 112 0.83 -15.24 5.12
CA TRP A 112 1.81 -14.15 5.07
C TRP A 112 2.01 -13.52 3.69
N ALA A 113 1.58 -14.19 2.62
CA ALA A 113 1.81 -13.80 1.23
C ALA A 113 0.57 -13.18 0.56
N THR A 114 -0.36 -12.67 1.37
CA THR A 114 -1.65 -12.14 0.91
C THR A 114 -1.50 -10.91 0.04
#